data_AF-A0A4R2S6H0-F1
#
_entry.id   AF-A0A4R2S6H0-F1
#
_cell.length_a   1.000
_cell.length_b   1.000
_cell.length_c   1.000
_cell.angle_alpha   90.00
_cell.angle_beta   90.00
_cell.angle_gamma   90.00
#
_symmetry.space_group_name_H-M   'P 1'
#
loop_
_entity.id
_entity.type
_entity.pdbx_description
1 polymer ?
#
loop_
_entity_poly.entity_id
_entity_poly.type
_entity_poly.pdbx_seq_one_letter_code
_entity_poly.pdbx_strand_id
1 'polypeptide(L)' 'MDNKLHDEASIVTAEHGQVLVDGPDGVAVSLTPDAAVETSDRLLDAAVEAQGQILIEAQVEKERAARKSG' A
#
# COMPACT_ATOMS: atom_id res chain seq x y z
N MET A 1 10.28 13.42 2.68
CA MET A 1 10.02 12.16 1.99
C MET A 1 9.16 12.50 0.79
N ASP A 2 9.59 12.13 -0.41
CA ASP A 2 8.75 12.21 -1.60
C ASP A 2 7.75 11.05 -1.51
N ASN A 3 6.45 11.32 -1.53
CA ASN A 3 5.40 10.31 -1.31
C ASN A 3 4.68 10.01 -2.63
N LYS A 4 5.47 9.75 -3.66
CA LYS A 4 5.00 9.37 -4.99
C LYS A 4 4.23 8.06 -4.89
N LEU A 5 3.07 7.99 -5.54
CA LEU A 5 2.30 6.74 -5.65
C LEU A 5 2.93 5.86 -6.72
N HIS A 6 3.12 4.58 -6.41
CA HIS A 6 3.61 3.57 -7.34
C HIS A 6 2.54 2.51 -7.56
N ASP A 7 2.36 2.08 -8.80
CA ASP A 7 1.47 0.98 -9.21
C ASP A 7 2.22 -0.34 -9.46
N GLU A 8 3.55 -0.29 -9.48
CA GLU A 8 4.43 -1.45 -9.53
C GLU A 8 4.67 -2.04 -8.13
N ALA A 9 4.52 -3.36 -8.00
CA ALA A 9 4.79 -4.07 -6.75
C ALA A 9 6.31 -4.20 -6.51
N SER A 10 6.71 -4.23 -5.23
CA SER A 10 8.08 -4.54 -4.84
C SER A 10 8.46 -5.98 -5.19
N ILE A 11 9.73 -6.20 -5.51
CA ILE A 11 10.32 -7.54 -5.67
C ILE A 11 10.67 -8.07 -4.28
N VAL A 12 10.24 -9.29 -3.96
CA VAL A 12 10.53 -9.94 -2.67
C VAL A 12 11.27 -11.24 -2.89
N THR A 13 12.47 -11.39 -2.31
CA THR A 13 13.30 -12.60 -2.42
C THR A 13 13.81 -13.07 -1.06
N ALA A 14 14.12 -14.36 -0.95
CA ALA A 14 14.73 -14.94 0.25
C ALA A 14 16.21 -15.22 -0.02
N GLU A 15 17.09 -14.62 0.79
CA GLU A 15 18.54 -14.75 0.65
C GLU A 15 19.21 -14.86 2.02
N HIS A 16 20.01 -15.91 2.23
CA HIS A 16 20.82 -16.11 3.44
C HIS A 16 20.04 -15.98 4.77
N GLY A 17 18.79 -16.48 4.82
CA GLY A 17 17.94 -16.42 6.03
C GLY A 17 17.27 -15.07 6.27
N GLN A 18 17.31 -14.18 5.28
CA GLN A 18 16.65 -12.87 5.28
C GLN A 18 15.66 -12.79 4.12
N VAL A 19 14.71 -11.87 4.23
CA VAL A 19 13.81 -11.48 3.16
C VAL A 19 14.24 -10.11 2.67
N LEU A 20 14.58 -10.00 1.39
CA LEU A 20 14.87 -8.75 0.73
C LEU A 20 13.61 -8.24 0.05
N VAL A 21 13.29 -6.97 0.26
CA VAL A 21 12.21 -6.26 -0.44
C VAL A 21 12.86 -5.11 -1.19
N ASP A 22 12.77 -5.14 -2.52
CA ASP A 22 13.25 -4.08 -3.40
C ASP A 22 12.06 -3.33 -4.00
N GLY A 23 11.88 -2.10 -3.56
CA GLY A 23 10.80 -1.22 -3.94
C GLY A 23 11.15 -0.32 -5.13
N PRO A 24 10.13 0.20 -5.82
CA PRO A 24 10.34 1.19 -6.86
C PRO A 24 11.12 2.39 -6.32
N ASP A 25 11.95 3.00 -7.18
CA ASP A 25 12.91 4.07 -6.85
C ASP A 25 14.10 3.63 -5.95
N GLY A 26 14.39 2.33 -5.87
CA GLY A 26 15.62 1.81 -5.24
C GLY A 26 15.54 1.71 -3.72
N VAL A 27 14.33 1.58 -3.18
CA VAL A 27 14.10 1.37 -1.75
C VAL A 27 14.30 -0.11 -1.43
N ALA A 28 15.48 -0.49 -0.95
CA ALA A 28 15.77 -1.86 -0.52
C ALA A 28 15.75 -1.99 1.01
N VAL A 29 15.02 -2.98 1.53
CA VAL A 29 15.03 -3.35 2.96
C VAL A 29 15.25 -4.85 3.15
N SER A 30 15.99 -5.20 4.20
CA SER A 30 16.19 -6.59 4.64
C SER A 30 15.40 -6.84 5.92
N LEU A 31 14.60 -7.90 5.92
CA LEU A 31 13.75 -8.31 7.04
C LEU A 31 14.18 -9.69 7.53
N THR A 32 14.02 -9.93 8.84
CA THR A 32 13.99 -11.30 9.33
C THR A 32 12.71 -12.00 8.82
N PRO A 33 12.66 -13.35 8.80
CA PRO A 33 11.45 -14.07 8.39
C PRO A 33 10.20 -13.63 9.17
N ASP A 34 10.31 -13.52 10.50
CA ASP A 34 9.18 -13.11 11.35
C ASP A 34 8.72 -11.68 11.06
N ALA A 35 9.67 -10.76 10.85
CA ALA A 35 9.35 -9.37 10.50
C ALA A 35 8.71 -9.27 9.11
N ALA A 36 9.10 -10.12 8.16
CA ALA A 36 8.49 -10.17 6.83
C ALA A 36 7.03 -10.63 6.90
N VAL A 37 6.73 -11.66 7.71
CA VAL A 37 5.35 -12.13 7.93
C VAL A 37 4.49 -11.01 8.51
N GLU A 38 4.94 -10.41 9.62
CA GLU A 38 4.17 -9.35 10.29
C GLU A 38 3.98 -8.12 9.39
N THR A 39 5.00 -7.77 8.60
CA THR A 39 4.90 -6.67 7.63
C THR A 39 3.91 -7.00 6.52
N SER A 40 3.87 -8.25 6.05
CA SER A 40 2.92 -8.67 5.02
C SER A 40 1.47 -8.55 5.48
N ASP A 41 1.18 -8.90 6.73
CA ASP A 41 -0.16 -8.77 7.32
C ASP A 41 -0.56 -7.30 7.43
N ARG A 42 0.33 -6.45 7.96
CA ARG A 42 0.06 -5.00 8.06
C ARG A 42 -0.14 -4.34 6.69
N LEU A 43 0.60 -4.77 5.68
CA LEU A 43 0.47 -4.26 4.32
C LEU A 43 -0.89 -4.65 3.72
N LEU A 44 -1.33 -5.90 3.93
CA LEU A 44 -2.63 -6.38 3.49
C LEU A 44 -3.77 -5.61 4.16
N ASP A 45 -3.71 -5.44 5.48
CA ASP A 45 -4.71 -4.70 6.25
C ASP A 45 -4.82 -3.24 5.76
N ALA A 46 -3.69 -2.56 5.59
CA ALA A 46 -3.65 -1.19 5.08
C ALA A 46 -4.18 -1.08 3.64
N ALA A 47 -3.92 -2.07 2.78
CA ALA A 47 -4.45 -2.09 1.42
C ALA A 47 -5.98 -2.25 1.40
N VAL A 48 -6.54 -3.05 2.31
CA VAL A 48 -8.01 -3.17 2.48
C VAL A 48 -8.61 -1.86 2.98
N GLU A 49 -7.98 -1.22 3.97
CA GLU A 49 -8.42 0.07 4.49
C GLU A 49 -8.43 1.15 3.40
N ALA A 50 -7.33 1.27 2.64
CA ALA A 50 -7.20 2.24 1.55
C ALA A 50 -8.27 2.04 0.47
N GLN A 51 -8.60 0.78 0.12
CA GLN A 51 -9.71 0.49 -0.80
C GLN A 51 -11.06 0.97 -0.24
N GLY A 52 -11.30 0.79 1.06
CA GLY A 52 -12.48 1.34 1.73
C GLY A 52 -12.55 2.86 1.64
N GLN A 53 -11.43 3.55 1.88
CA GLN A 53 -11.32 5.00 1.79
C GLN A 53 -11.65 5.51 0.37
N ILE A 54 -11.11 4.87 -0.68
CA ILE A 54 -11.40 5.20 -2.08
C ILE A 54 -12.92 5.14 -2.37
N LEU A 55 -13.60 4.10 -1.89
CA LEU A 55 -15.04 3.95 -2.10
C LEU A 55 -15.85 5.04 -1.38
N ILE A 56 -15.47 5.37 -0.14
CA ILE A 56 -16.12 6.43 0.64
C ILE A 56 -15.94 7.79 -0.04
N GLU A 57 -14.72 8.13 -0.46
CA GLU A 57 -14.45 9.38 -1.16
C GLU A 57 -15.26 9.51 -2.45
N ALA A 58 -15.36 8.43 -3.23
CA ALA A 58 -16.17 8.41 -4.44
C ALA A 58 -17.68 8.64 -4.17
N GLN A 59 -18.20 8.14 -3.04
CA GLN A 59 -19.59 8.38 -2.63
C GLN A 59 -19.80 9.83 -2.19
N VAL A 60 -18.89 10.37 -1.38
CA VAL A 60 -18.93 11.75 -0.91
C VAL A 60 -18.93 12.74 -2.08
N GLU A 61 -18.12 12.49 -3.10
CA GLU A 61 -18.08 13.35 -4.29
C GLU A 61 -19.38 13.29 -5.10
N LYS A 62 -20.00 12.10 -5.24
CA LYS A 62 -21.33 11.97 -5.89
C LYS A 62 -22.41 12.76 -5.15
N GLU A 63 -22.44 12.68 -3.82
CA GLU A 63 -23.40 13.42 -3.00
C GLU A 63 -23.19 14.94 -3.06
N ARG A 64 -21.92 15.37 -3.10
CA ARG A 64 -21.58 16.79 -3.27
C ARG A 64 -22.01 17.30 -4.64
N ALA A 65 -21.82 16.52 -5.70
CA ALA A 65 -22.25 16.87 -7.05
C ALA A 65 -23.78 17.02 -7.11
N ALA A 66 -24.53 16.06 -6.57
CA ALA A 66 -26.00 16.10 -6.56
C ALA A 66 -26.56 17.34 -5.85
N ARG A 67 -25.93 17.78 -4.75
CA ARG A 67 -26.33 18.97 -4.00
C ARG A 67 -26.00 20.30 -4.68
N LYS A 68 -25.05 20.34 -5.63
CA LYS A 68 -24.71 21.56 -6.39
C LYS A 68 -25.59 21.75 -7.62
N SER A 69 -26.31 20.71 -8.04
CA SER A 69 -27.16 20.68 -9.23
C SER A 69 -28.66 20.88 -8.95
N GLY A 70 -29.05 21.08 -7.68
CA GLY A 70 -30.42 21.38 -7.25
C GLY A 70 -30.49 22.75 -6.59
#